data_AF-A0A927Z1A3-F1
#
_entry.id   AF-A0A927Z1A3-F1
#
_cell.length_a   1.000
_cell.length_b   1.000
_cell.length_c   1.000
_cell.angle_alpha   90.00
_cell.angle_beta   90.00
_cell.angle_gamma   90.00
#
_symmetry.space_group_name_H-M   'P 1'
#
loop_
_entity.id
_entity.type
_entity.pdbx_description
1 polymer ?
#
loop_
_entity_poly.entity_id
_entity_poly.type
_entity_poly.pdbx_seq_one_letter_code
_entity_poly.pdbx_strand_id
1 'polypeptide(L)' 'MDIQKEIKELREATGMNRREFCEYYGIPYRTVQDWESGKRTMPEYVLRLMKYKAEIEKLIQKGDNVDGEE' A
#
# COMPACT_ATOMS: atom_id res chain seq x y z
N MET A 1 4.95 5.43 -12.63
CA MET A 1 4.36 4.56 -11.59
C MET A 1 3.13 5.25 -11.01
N ASP A 2 1.99 4.58 -11.02
CA ASP A 2 0.75 5.12 -10.48
C ASP A 2 0.63 4.75 -8.99
N ILE A 3 1.24 5.57 -8.14
CA ILE A 3 1.30 5.36 -6.68
C ILE A 3 -0.11 5.21 -6.07
N GLN A 4 -1.11 5.87 -6.66
CA GLN A 4 -2.51 5.79 -6.24
C GLN A 4 -3.09 4.38 -6.46
N LYS A 5 -2.77 3.77 -7.61
CA LYS A 5 -3.17 2.38 -7.92
C LYS A 5 -2.44 1.40 -7.00
N GLU A 6 -1.14 1.59 -6.81
CA GLU A 6 -0.31 0.68 -6.01
C GLU A 6 -0.70 0.62 -4.53
N ILE A 7 -1.04 1.75 -3.90
CA ILE A 7 -1.51 1.74 -2.50
C ILE A 7 -2.85 1.01 -2.36
N LYS A 8 -3.73 1.19 -3.35
CA LYS A 8 -5.04 0.52 -3.36
C LYS A 8 -4.88 -0.99 -3.51
N GLU A 9 -4.01 -1.41 -4.42
CA GLU A 9 -3.67 -2.83 -4.64
C GLU A 9 -2.99 -3.43 -3.40
N LEU A 10 -2.07 -2.71 -2.75
CA LEU A 10 -1.45 -3.15 -1.51
C LEU A 10 -2.50 -3.38 -0.41
N ARG A 11 -3.44 -2.45 -0.22
CA ARG A 11 -4.53 -2.62 0.75
C ARG A 11 -5.39 -3.83 0.41
N GLU A 12 -5.78 -4.00 -0.84
CA GLU A 12 -6.61 -5.13 -1.28
C GLU A 12 -5.88 -6.47 -1.10
N ALA A 13 -4.57 -6.50 -1.39
CA ALA A 13 -3.73 -7.68 -1.22
C ALA A 13 -3.58 -8.08 0.26
N THR A 14 -3.56 -7.13 1.20
CA THR A 14 -3.55 -7.44 2.64
C THR A 14 -4.86 -8.05 3.15
N GLY A 15 -5.94 -8.03 2.35
CA GLY A 15 -7.27 -8.47 2.76
C GLY A 15 -7.95 -7.55 3.78
N MET A 16 -7.34 -6.40 4.11
CA MET A 16 -7.86 -5.46 5.08
C MET A 16 -8.85 -4.46 4.44
N ASN A 17 -9.90 -4.13 5.18
CA ASN A 17 -10.70 -2.97 4.82
C ASN A 17 -9.91 -1.66 5.09
N ARG A 18 -10.36 -0.53 4.55
CA ARG A 18 -9.62 0.73 4.67
C ARG A 18 -9.39 1.17 6.13
N ARG A 19 -10.35 0.90 7.03
CA ARG A 19 -10.19 1.26 8.44
C ARG A 19 -9.11 0.42 9.10
N GLU A 20 -9.14 -0.90 8.90
CA GLU A 20 -8.13 -1.84 9.43
C GLU A 20 -6.73 -1.49 8.89
N PHE A 21 -6.61 -1.19 7.60
CA PHE A 21 -5.36 -0.78 6.99
C PHE A 21 -4.79 0.51 7.62
N CYS A 22 -5.66 1.49 7.87
CA CYS A 22 -5.27 2.74 8.53
C CYS A 22 -4.83 2.51 9.98
N GLU A 23 -5.57 1.71 10.74
CA GLU A 23 -5.23 1.34 12.12
C GLU A 23 -3.91 0.56 12.18
N TYR A 24 -3.69 -0.37 11.25
CA TYR A 24 -2.49 -1.21 11.17
C TYR A 24 -1.21 -0.42 10.85
N TYR A 25 -1.27 0.53 9.91
CA TYR A 25 -0.13 1.40 9.59
C TYR A 25 -0.03 2.64 10.49
N GLY A 26 -1.02 2.89 11.35
CA GLY A 26 -1.09 4.09 12.19
C GLY A 26 -1.27 5.38 11.38
N ILE A 27 -1.92 5.30 10.21
CA ILE A 27 -2.08 6.43 9.28
C ILE A 27 -3.53 6.92 9.35
N PRO A 28 -3.77 8.24 9.41
CA PRO A 28 -5.12 8.77 9.40
C PRO A 28 -5.92 8.34 8.16
N TYR A 29 -7.18 7.97 8.36
CA TYR A 29 -8.07 7.51 7.29
C TYR A 29 -8.15 8.49 6.10
N ARG A 30 -8.25 9.79 6.39
CA ARG A 30 -8.27 10.82 5.34
C ARG A 30 -6.99 10.85 4.50
N THR A 31 -5.84 10.53 5.09
CA THR A 31 -4.57 10.50 4.37
C THR A 31 -4.54 9.36 3.35
N VAL A 32 -4.94 8.15 3.76
CA VAL A 32 -5.06 7.01 2.84
C VAL A 32 -6.11 7.29 1.76
N GLN A 33 -7.24 7.92 2.13
CA GLN A 33 -8.25 8.32 1.16
C GLN A 33 -7.74 9.37 0.15
N ASP A 34 -7.00 10.39 0.60
CA ASP A 34 -6.41 11.41 -0.28
C ASP A 34 -5.38 10.80 -1.24
N TRP A 35 -4.59 9.82 -0.77
CA TRP A 35 -3.66 9.06 -1.59
C TRP A 35 -4.37 8.17 -2.61
N GLU A 36 -5.34 7.36 -2.19
CA GLU A 36 -6.15 6.50 -3.05
C GLU A 36 -7.04 7.27 -4.05
N SER A 37 -7.31 8.56 -3.80
CA SER A 37 -8.07 9.43 -4.71
C SER A 37 -7.20 10.35 -5.56
N GLY A 38 -5.87 10.29 -5.41
CA GLY A 38 -4.92 11.11 -6.17
C GLY A 38 -4.94 12.59 -5.78
N LYS A 39 -5.67 12.97 -4.73
CA LYS A 39 -5.68 14.35 -4.19
C LYS A 39 -4.34 14.74 -3.60
N ARG A 40 -3.60 13.76 -3.09
CA ARG A 40 -2.23 13.91 -2.60
C ARG A 40 -1.38 12.77 -3.11
N THR A 41 -0.16 13.08 -3.55
CA THR A 41 0.83 12.07 -3.90
C THR A 41 1.52 11.61 -2.63
N MET A 42 1.44 10.31 -2.36
CA MET A 42 2.22 9.68 -1.29
C MET A 42 3.71 9.68 -1.67
N PRO A 43 4.64 9.93 -0.72
CA PRO A 43 6.06 9.78 -0.99
C PRO A 43 6.41 8.32 -1.32
N GLU A 44 7.21 8.08 -2.35
CA GLU A 44 7.54 6.73 -2.82
C GLU A 44 8.16 5.83 -1.74
N TYR A 45 9.01 6.40 -0.88
CA TYR A 45 9.64 5.64 0.21
C TYR A 45 8.61 5.11 1.21
N VAL A 46 7.49 5.80 1.40
CA VAL A 46 6.40 5.34 2.31
C VAL A 46 5.75 4.10 1.73
N LEU A 47 5.41 4.11 0.43
CA LEU A 47 4.88 2.93 -0.25
C LEU A 47 5.84 1.74 -0.16
N ARG A 48 7.14 1.99 -0.37
CA ARG A 48 8.17 0.95 -0.26
C ARG A 48 8.24 0.34 1.13
N LEU A 49 8.19 1.17 2.18
CA LEU A 49 8.20 0.71 3.57
C LEU A 49 6.93 -0.09 3.92
N MET A 50 5.77 0.32 3.40
CA MET A 50 4.52 -0.42 3.59
C MET A 50 4.58 -1.79 2.93
N LYS A 51 5.02 -1.87 1.66
CA LYS A 51 5.21 -3.14 0.96
C LYS A 51 6.15 -4.06 1.73
N TYR A 52 7.32 -3.56 2.12
CA TYR A 52 8.30 -4.31 2.92
C TYR A 52 7.72 -4.86 4.23
N LYS A 53 6.95 -4.04 4.96
CA LYS A 53 6.30 -4.48 6.20
C LYS A 53 5.26 -5.58 5.93
N ALA A 54 4.42 -5.41 4.91
CA ALA A 54 3.42 -6.39 4.52
C ALA A 54 4.04 -7.74 4.12
N GLU A 55 5.18 -7.72 3.42
CA GLU A 55 5.93 -8.93 3.05
C GLU A 55 6.49 -9.66 4.28
N ILE A 56 7.13 -8.94 5.20
CA ILE A 56 7.72 -9.51 6.41
C ILE A 56 6.66 -10.17 7.29
N GLU A 57 5.52 -9.49 7.46
CA GLU A 57 4.41 -9.99 8.26
C GLU A 57 3.57 -11.03 7.51
N LYS A 58 3.96 -11.39 6.28
CA LYS A 58 3.27 -12.37 5.42
C LYS A 58 1.79 -12.04 5.22
N LEU A 59 1.46 -10.76 5.26
CA LEU A 59 0.10 -10.24 5.01
C LEU A 59 -0.26 -10.32 3.53
N ILE A 60 0.75 -10.39 2.68
CA ILE A 60 0.63 -10.64 1.25
C ILE A 60 1.36 -11.94 0.92
N GLN A 61 0.67 -12.88 0.26
CA GLN A 61 1.35 -14.05 -0.30
C GLN A 61 2.24 -13.57 -1.44
N LYS A 62 3.46 -14.10 -1.51
CA LYS A 62 4.36 -13.90 -2.64
C LYS A 62 3.76 -14.59 -3.86
N GLY A 63 2.84 -13.90 -4.54
CA GLY A 63 2.34 -14.22 -5.87
C GLY A 63 2.99 -13.23 -6.84
N ASP A 64 3.77 -13.79 -7.75
CA ASP A 64 4.52 -13.18 -8.85
C ASP A 64 4.13 -11.76 -9.28
N ASN A 65 5.08 -10.83 -9.13
CA ASN A 65 5.48 -9.90 -10.19
C ASN A 65 6.92 -9.49 -9.91
N VAL A 66 7.83 -10.34 -10.38
CA VAL A 66 9.20 -9.92 -10.69
C VAL A 66 9.10 -9.14 -12.00
N ASP A 67 8.66 -7.88 -11.92
CA ASP A 67 9.02 -6.90 -12.94
C ASP A 67 10.34 -6.27 -12.48
N GLY A 68 11.39 -7.07 -12.59
CA GLY A 68 12.71 -6.51 -12.86
C GLY A 68 12.64 -5.93 -14.26
N GLU A 69 12.35 -4.63 -14.35
CA GLU A 69 12.70 -3.86 -15.53
C GLU A 69 14.23 -3.73 -15.56
N GLU A 70 14.87 -4.56 -16.39
CA GLU A 70 16.11 -4.22 -17.12
C GLU A 70 15.74 -3.62 -18.48
#